data_AF-A0A961LGY3-F1
#
_entry.id   AF-A0A961LGY3-F1
#
_cell.length_a   1.000
_cell.length_b   1.000
_cell.length_c   1.000
_cell.angle_alpha   90.00
_cell.angle_beta   90.00
_cell.angle_gamma   90.00
#
_symmetry.space_group_name_H-M   'P 1'
#
loop_
_entity.id
_entity.type
_entity.pdbx_description
1 polymer ?
#
loop_
_entity_poly.entity_id
_entity_poly.type
_entity_poly.pdbx_seq_one_letter_code
_entity_poly.pdbx_strand_id
1 'polypeptide(L)'
;MKHPYAISLDVGSSKANHTGSWRTMRPEYVDRLPPCNNACPAGEDIQGWLSLAEQGDYELAWRSLTANNPMPAIMGRVCYHPCETACNRAVIDEAVGINSVERFLGDLANEKGWRFTMPARETGKHVLVVGAGPAGLSAAYHLRRAGHRVTIREAGPLAGGMMRF
;
A
#
# COMPACT_ATOMS: atom_id res chain seq x y z
N MET A 1 -16.68 51.00 -9.38
CA MET A 1 -16.29 49.64 -8.95
C MET A 1 -16.78 49.48 -7.52
N LYS A 2 -17.70 48.55 -7.23
CA LYS A 2 -18.49 48.55 -5.97
C LYS A 2 -18.10 47.49 -4.93
N HIS A 3 -17.05 46.70 -5.14
CA HIS A 3 -16.57 45.75 -4.13
C HIS A 3 -15.07 45.90 -3.88
N PRO A 4 -14.61 45.86 -2.61
CA PRO A 4 -13.19 45.76 -2.26
C PRO A 4 -12.55 44.51 -2.86
N TYR A 5 -11.24 44.56 -3.13
CA TYR A 5 -10.44 43.53 -3.84
C TYR A 5 -10.55 42.10 -3.27
N ALA A 6 -11.08 41.91 -2.05
CA ALA A 6 -11.21 40.62 -1.37
C ALA A 6 -12.66 40.15 -1.14
N ILE A 7 -13.66 40.90 -1.57
CA ILE A 7 -15.07 40.55 -1.38
C ILE A 7 -15.71 40.37 -2.76
N SER A 8 -15.91 39.11 -3.16
CA SER A 8 -16.53 38.75 -4.44
C SER A 8 -18.06 38.69 -4.39
N LEU A 9 -18.68 38.87 -3.21
CA LEU A 9 -20.12 38.73 -2.98
C LEU A 9 -20.66 39.94 -2.24
N ASP A 10 -21.86 40.38 -2.62
CA ASP A 10 -22.60 41.39 -1.87
C ASP A 10 -22.94 40.90 -0.45
N VAL A 11 -22.97 41.84 0.50
CA VAL A 11 -23.42 41.53 1.87
C VAL A 11 -24.90 41.17 1.80
N GLY A 12 -25.24 39.90 2.04
CA GLY A 12 -26.57 39.36 1.83
C GLY A 12 -26.82 38.10 2.67
N SER A 13 -28.07 37.62 2.67
CA SER A 13 -28.40 36.38 3.38
C SER A 13 -27.68 35.18 2.75
N SER A 14 -27.46 34.12 3.52
CA SER A 14 -26.87 32.86 3.00
C SER A 14 -27.69 32.23 1.86
N LYS A 15 -28.98 32.56 1.76
CA LYS A 15 -29.85 32.22 0.62
C LYS A 15 -29.53 33.08 -0.60
N ALA A 16 -29.37 34.40 -0.44
CA ALA A 16 -29.03 35.32 -1.53
C ALA A 16 -27.62 35.08 -2.09
N ASN A 17 -26.68 34.69 -1.21
CA ASN A 17 -25.29 34.42 -1.57
C ASN A 17 -25.02 32.95 -1.89
N HIS A 18 -26.05 32.09 -1.79
CA HIS A 18 -25.93 30.64 -2.00
C HIS A 18 -24.86 29.96 -1.10
N THR A 19 -24.59 30.53 0.08
CA THR A 19 -23.52 30.10 1.02
C THR A 19 -24.03 29.30 2.23
N GLY A 20 -25.22 28.69 2.18
CA GLY A 20 -25.74 27.82 3.26
C GLY A 20 -25.77 26.32 2.91
N SER A 21 -26.35 25.51 3.81
CA SER A 21 -26.48 24.04 3.69
C SER A 21 -27.49 23.56 2.62
N TRP A 22 -27.78 24.39 1.62
CA TRP A 22 -28.76 24.17 0.56
C TRP A 22 -28.21 23.35 -0.61
N ARG A 23 -27.38 22.33 -0.31
CA ARG A 23 -26.86 21.44 -1.35
C ARG A 23 -28.01 20.61 -1.92
N THR A 24 -28.44 20.91 -3.14
CA THR A 24 -29.36 20.06 -3.92
C THR A 24 -28.66 18.81 -4.48
N MET A 25 -27.33 18.80 -4.45
CA MET A 25 -26.49 17.69 -4.90
C MET A 25 -25.65 17.18 -3.72
N ARG A 26 -25.72 15.86 -3.50
CA ARG A 26 -24.84 15.17 -2.55
C ARG A 26 -23.53 14.82 -3.26
N PRO A 27 -22.35 15.17 -2.72
CA PRO A 27 -21.10 14.67 -3.26
C PRO A 27 -21.08 13.15 -3.14
N GLU A 28 -20.82 12.47 -4.25
CA GLU A 28 -20.60 11.04 -4.28
C GLU A 28 -19.09 10.80 -4.17
N TYR A 29 -18.69 10.07 -3.14
CA TYR A 29 -17.29 9.67 -3.00
C TYR A 29 -17.05 8.53 -3.98
N VAL A 30 -16.34 8.84 -5.06
CA VAL A 30 -15.93 7.85 -6.05
C VAL A 30 -14.52 7.42 -5.72
N ASP A 31 -14.37 6.15 -5.37
CA ASP A 31 -13.06 5.54 -5.25
C ASP A 31 -12.48 5.31 -6.65
N ARG A 32 -11.30 5.87 -6.92
CA ARG A 32 -10.60 5.78 -8.19
C ARG A 32 -9.23 5.23 -7.91
N LEU A 33 -8.74 4.37 -8.81
CA LEU A 33 -7.40 3.80 -8.72
C LEU A 33 -6.36 4.93 -8.68
N PRO A 34 -5.64 5.13 -7.56
CA PRO A 34 -4.64 6.18 -7.46
C PRO A 34 -3.40 5.80 -8.29
N PRO A 35 -2.64 6.78 -8.79
CA PRO A 35 -1.56 6.51 -9.72
C PRO A 35 -0.40 5.74 -9.09
N CYS A 36 -0.17 5.89 -7.78
CA CYS A 36 0.82 5.09 -7.05
C CYS A 36 0.44 3.61 -7.06
N ASN A 37 -0.82 3.26 -6.74
CA ASN A 37 -1.31 1.89 -6.80
C ASN A 37 -1.23 1.34 -8.24
N ASN A 38 -1.65 2.14 -9.24
CA ASN A 38 -1.62 1.74 -10.65
C ASN A 38 -0.19 1.49 -11.16
N ALA A 39 0.79 2.26 -10.70
CA ALA A 39 2.18 2.13 -11.11
C ALA A 39 2.93 1.01 -10.38
N CYS A 40 2.39 0.51 -9.26
CA CYS A 40 3.04 -0.54 -8.46
C CYS A 40 2.89 -1.91 -9.15
N PRO A 41 3.98 -2.56 -9.57
CA PRO A 41 3.90 -3.87 -10.23
C PRO A 41 3.40 -4.99 -9.32
N ALA A 42 3.54 -4.83 -8.00
CA ALA A 42 3.02 -5.77 -7.01
C ALA A 42 1.50 -5.62 -6.79
N GLY A 43 0.87 -4.57 -7.33
CA GLY A 43 -0.55 -4.29 -7.17
C GLY A 43 -0.94 -3.95 -5.73
N GLU A 44 -0.05 -3.29 -4.99
CA GLU A 44 -0.30 -2.88 -3.60
C GLU A 44 -1.35 -1.79 -3.49
N ASP A 45 -2.14 -1.84 -2.41
CA ASP A 45 -2.98 -0.74 -1.98
C ASP A 45 -2.18 0.28 -1.15
N ILE A 46 -1.36 1.08 -1.86
CA ILE A 46 -0.43 2.05 -1.26
C ILE A 46 -1.17 3.11 -0.46
N GLN A 47 -2.24 3.67 -1.02
CA GLN A 47 -3.03 4.68 -0.33
C GLN A 47 -3.67 4.12 0.94
N GLY A 48 -4.18 2.88 0.91
CA GLY A 48 -4.78 2.23 2.07
C GLY A 48 -3.78 1.99 3.21
N TRP A 49 -2.63 1.36 2.93
CA TRP A 49 -1.65 1.09 3.98
C TRP A 49 -0.94 2.35 4.48
N LEU A 50 -0.76 3.38 3.64
CA LEU A 50 -0.26 4.69 4.09
C LEU A 50 -1.23 5.37 5.06
N SER A 51 -2.53 5.32 4.77
CA SER A 51 -3.55 5.90 5.67
C SER A 51 -3.52 5.25 7.05
N LEU A 52 -3.29 3.94 7.12
CA LEU A 52 -3.15 3.21 8.39
C LEU A 52 -1.86 3.60 9.12
N ALA A 53 -0.76 3.76 8.38
CA ALA A 53 0.50 4.22 8.96
C ALA A 53 0.41 5.65 9.50
N GLU A 54 -0.30 6.55 8.81
CA GLU A 54 -0.56 7.92 9.27
C GLU A 54 -1.33 7.95 10.60
N GLN A 55 -2.26 7.02 10.79
CA GLN A 55 -3.04 6.87 12.03
C GLN A 55 -2.24 6.26 13.19
N GLY A 56 -1.01 5.79 12.93
CA GLY A 56 -0.16 5.11 13.90
C GLY A 56 -0.45 3.60 14.04
N ASP A 57 -1.38 3.06 13.24
CA ASP A 57 -1.77 1.65 13.24
C ASP A 57 -0.78 0.82 12.41
N TYR A 58 0.50 0.85 12.79
CA TYR A 58 1.58 0.28 11.98
C TYR A 58 1.46 -1.24 11.74
N GLU A 59 0.93 -2.00 12.70
CA GLU A 59 0.71 -3.44 12.49
C GLU A 59 -0.36 -3.67 11.43
N LEU A 60 -1.44 -2.89 11.46
CA LEU A 60 -2.51 -3.00 10.48
C LEU A 60 -2.04 -2.54 9.10
N ALA A 61 -1.24 -1.46 9.04
CA ALA A 61 -0.57 -1.02 7.82
C ALA A 61 0.30 -2.12 7.21
N TRP A 62 1.15 -2.77 8.03
CA TRP A 62 1.98 -3.90 7.59
C TRP A 62 1.15 -5.11 7.13
N ARG A 63 0.05 -5.43 7.81
CA ARG A 63 -0.88 -6.50 7.38
C ARG A 63 -1.54 -6.18 6.05
N SER A 64 -1.93 -4.94 5.83
CA SER A 64 -2.49 -4.47 4.56
C SER A 64 -1.46 -4.56 3.43
N LEU A 65 -0.26 -4.01 3.65
CA LEU A 65 0.87 -4.06 2.72
C LEU A 65 1.24 -5.50 2.32
N THR A 66 1.36 -6.38 3.32
CA THR A 66 1.76 -7.77 3.08
C THR A 66 0.68 -8.61 2.42
N ALA A 67 -0.56 -8.12 2.32
CA ALA A 67 -1.60 -8.77 1.53
C ALA A 67 -1.20 -8.94 0.05
N ASN A 68 -0.35 -8.05 -0.46
CA ASN A 68 0.17 -8.10 -1.83
C ASN A 68 1.66 -8.48 -1.86
N ASN A 69 2.48 -7.84 -1.01
CA ASN A 69 3.93 -7.95 -1.04
C ASN A 69 4.49 -8.52 0.28
N PRO A 70 4.96 -9.78 0.32
CA PRO A 70 5.39 -10.42 1.56
C PRO A 70 6.77 -9.98 2.07
N MET A 71 7.49 -9.10 1.37
CA MET A 71 8.88 -8.77 1.68
C MET A 71 9.12 -7.25 1.80
N PRO A 72 8.31 -6.52 2.60
CA PRO A 72 8.38 -5.05 2.64
C PRO A 72 9.74 -4.53 3.14
N ALA A 73 10.40 -5.25 4.06
CA ALA A 73 11.74 -4.90 4.53
C ALA A 73 12.80 -4.97 3.41
N ILE A 74 12.62 -5.83 2.42
CA ILE A 74 13.55 -5.94 1.29
C ILE A 74 13.14 -4.95 0.19
N MET A 75 11.86 -4.96 -0.18
CA MET A 75 11.32 -4.15 -1.28
C MET A 75 11.48 -2.65 -1.01
N GLY A 76 11.29 -2.18 0.23
CA GLY A 76 11.56 -0.79 0.59
C GLY A 76 13.04 -0.36 0.48
N ARG A 77 13.97 -1.30 0.20
CA ARG A 77 15.40 -1.02 -0.03
C ARG A 77 15.81 -1.17 -1.49
N VAL A 78 15.23 -2.13 -2.22
CA VAL A 78 15.70 -2.52 -3.56
C VAL A 78 14.74 -2.16 -4.69
N CYS A 79 13.49 -1.80 -4.37
CA CYS A 79 12.50 -1.42 -5.36
C CYS A 79 12.90 -0.12 -6.07
N TYR A 80 12.66 -0.05 -7.38
CA TYR A 80 12.85 1.16 -8.20
C TYR A 80 11.73 2.21 -8.01
N HIS A 81 10.83 1.98 -7.04
CA HIS A 81 9.80 2.93 -6.60
C HIS A 81 9.04 3.66 -7.74
N PRO A 82 8.49 2.94 -8.75
CA PRO A 82 7.70 3.56 -9.82
C PRO A 82 6.43 4.24 -9.30
N CYS A 83 5.93 3.80 -8.14
CA CYS A 83 4.83 4.42 -7.43
C CYS A 83 5.12 5.85 -6.97
N GLU A 84 6.38 6.20 -6.70
CA GLU A 84 6.81 7.55 -6.36
C GLU A 84 6.97 8.42 -7.61
N THR A 85 7.49 7.84 -8.70
CA THR A 85 7.56 8.53 -10.01
C THR A 85 6.18 8.92 -10.53
N ALA A 86 5.18 8.06 -10.34
CA ALA A 86 3.80 8.35 -10.73
C ALA A 86 3.00 9.14 -9.67
N CYS A 87 3.62 9.55 -8.56
CA CYS A 87 2.89 10.17 -7.46
C CYS A 87 2.33 11.54 -7.86
N ASN A 88 1.00 11.73 -7.72
CA ASN A 88 0.35 13.01 -7.98
C ASN A 88 0.93 14.16 -7.14
N ARG A 89 1.50 13.89 -5.96
CA ARG A 89 2.03 14.94 -5.10
C ARG A 89 3.31 15.59 -5.65
N ALA A 90 4.05 14.87 -6.50
CA ALA A 90 5.26 15.38 -7.15
C ALA A 90 5.03 16.62 -8.03
N VAL A 91 3.78 16.91 -8.43
CA VAL A 91 3.45 18.14 -9.19
C VAL A 91 3.23 19.36 -8.28
N ILE A 92 3.10 19.16 -6.97
CA ILE A 92 2.86 20.21 -5.98
C ILE A 92 4.17 20.52 -5.25
N ASP A 93 4.77 19.51 -4.61
CA ASP A 93 6.03 19.63 -3.89
C ASP A 93 6.95 18.44 -4.21
N GLU A 94 6.83 17.34 -3.48
CA GLU A 94 7.65 16.14 -3.64
C GLU A 94 6.80 14.87 -3.60
N ALA A 95 7.32 13.80 -4.20
CA ALA A 95 6.68 12.51 -4.09
C ALA A 95 6.66 12.05 -2.62
N VAL A 96 5.59 11.37 -2.23
CA VAL A 96 5.55 10.70 -0.94
C VAL A 96 6.64 9.64 -0.92
N GLY A 97 7.45 9.58 0.15
CA GLY A 97 8.49 8.55 0.34
C GLY A 97 7.89 7.18 0.67
N ILE A 98 7.14 6.61 -0.27
CA ILE A 98 6.42 5.34 -0.17
C ILE A 98 7.39 4.21 0.21
N ASN A 99 8.55 4.12 -0.46
CA ASN A 99 9.56 3.09 -0.21
C ASN A 99 10.12 3.16 1.22
N SER A 100 10.22 4.38 1.78
CA SER A 100 10.78 4.64 3.09
C SER A 100 9.81 4.21 4.19
N VAL A 101 8.51 4.44 3.98
CA VAL A 101 7.47 3.92 4.86
C VAL A 101 7.35 2.39 4.73
N GLU A 102 7.44 1.84 3.52
CA GLU A 102 7.44 0.38 3.29
C GLU A 102 8.59 -0.30 4.05
N ARG A 103 9.80 0.26 3.92
CA ARG A 103 11.00 -0.16 4.65
C ARG A 103 10.77 -0.08 6.16
N PHE A 104 10.27 1.04 6.65
CA PHE A 104 10.02 1.25 8.08
C PHE A 104 9.04 0.21 8.64
N LEU A 105 7.92 -0.04 7.96
CA LEU A 105 6.93 -1.04 8.37
C LEU A 105 7.53 -2.44 8.38
N GLY A 106 8.34 -2.79 7.37
CA GLY A 106 9.04 -4.07 7.32
C GLY A 106 10.07 -4.26 8.44
N ASP A 107 10.85 -3.22 8.72
CA ASP A 107 11.85 -3.24 9.80
C ASP A 107 11.18 -3.34 11.18
N LEU A 108 10.12 -2.54 11.39
CA LEU A 108 9.34 -2.56 12.63
C LEU A 108 8.66 -3.91 12.85
N ALA A 109 8.15 -4.55 11.80
CA ALA A 109 7.57 -5.89 11.88
C ALA A 109 8.59 -6.92 12.35
N ASN A 110 9.84 -6.84 11.88
CA ASN A 110 10.93 -7.71 12.33
C ASN A 110 11.29 -7.42 13.80
N GLU A 111 11.40 -6.15 14.19
CA GLU A 111 11.70 -5.73 15.57
C GLU A 111 10.62 -6.20 16.56
N LYS A 112 9.34 -6.02 16.21
CA LYS A 112 8.20 -6.42 17.04
C LYS A 112 7.85 -7.90 16.92
N GLY A 113 8.48 -8.63 16.00
CA GLY A 113 8.22 -10.05 15.78
C GLY A 113 6.82 -10.34 15.25
N TRP A 114 6.24 -9.44 14.44
CA TRP A 114 4.94 -9.64 13.81
C TRP A 114 4.96 -10.86 12.90
N ARG A 115 3.87 -11.63 12.92
CA ARG A 115 3.76 -12.89 12.18
C ARG A 115 2.64 -12.81 11.15
N PHE A 116 2.91 -13.42 10.00
CA PHE A 116 1.89 -13.63 8.98
C PHE A 116 0.76 -14.51 9.50
N THR A 117 -0.46 -14.16 9.08
CA THR A 117 -1.66 -14.91 9.45
C THR A 117 -1.66 -16.27 8.77
N MET A 118 -1.90 -17.32 9.55
CA MET A 118 -2.14 -18.66 9.01
C MET A 118 -3.49 -18.71 8.31
N PRO A 119 -3.65 -19.49 7.23
CA PRO A 119 -4.94 -19.64 6.58
C PRO A 119 -5.95 -20.28 7.53
N ALA A 120 -7.21 -19.85 7.41
CA ALA A 120 -8.29 -20.35 8.25
C ALA A 120 -8.65 -21.82 7.97
N ARG A 121 -8.36 -22.31 6.76
CA ARG A 121 -8.68 -23.68 6.32
C ARG A 121 -7.56 -24.24 5.45
N GLU A 122 -7.29 -25.52 5.62
CA GLU A 122 -6.45 -26.28 4.68
C GLU A 122 -7.29 -26.79 3.52
N THR A 123 -6.77 -26.66 2.32
CA THR A 123 -7.42 -27.11 1.07
C THR A 123 -7.18 -28.59 0.77
N GLY A 124 -6.24 -29.23 1.48
CA GLY A 124 -5.75 -30.57 1.18
C GLY A 124 -4.83 -30.68 -0.05
N LYS A 125 -4.60 -29.58 -0.78
CA LYS A 125 -3.69 -29.55 -1.95
C LYS A 125 -2.24 -29.33 -1.51
N HIS A 126 -1.33 -30.02 -2.19
CA HIS A 126 0.11 -29.95 -1.95
C HIS A 126 0.81 -29.38 -3.19
N VAL A 127 1.65 -28.35 -3.00
CA VAL A 127 2.36 -27.66 -4.09
C VAL A 127 3.86 -27.69 -3.83
N LEU A 128 4.63 -28.10 -4.84
CA LEU A 128 6.09 -28.01 -4.85
C LEU A 128 6.51 -26.71 -5.57
N VAL A 129 7.30 -25.89 -4.89
CA VAL A 129 7.96 -24.72 -5.45
C VAL A 129 9.45 -25.04 -5.58
N VAL A 130 10.01 -24.87 -6.78
CA VAL A 130 11.44 -25.08 -7.05
C VAL A 130 12.13 -23.71 -7.10
N GLY A 131 13.10 -23.51 -6.21
CA GLY A 131 13.78 -22.24 -5.97
C GLY A 131 13.18 -21.44 -4.80
N ALA A 132 14.04 -20.99 -3.90
CA ALA A 132 13.74 -20.16 -2.74
C ALA A 132 14.23 -18.72 -2.90
N GLY A 133 14.25 -18.21 -4.14
CA GLY A 133 14.43 -16.79 -4.44
C GLY A 133 13.16 -15.95 -4.18
N PRO A 134 13.16 -14.65 -4.51
CA PRO A 134 12.02 -13.75 -4.27
C PRO A 134 10.72 -14.27 -4.88
N ALA A 135 10.76 -14.74 -6.13
CA ALA A 135 9.58 -15.27 -6.82
C ALA A 135 9.03 -16.54 -6.13
N GLY A 136 9.91 -17.49 -5.77
CA GLY A 136 9.50 -18.73 -5.11
C GLY A 136 8.95 -18.51 -3.70
N LEU A 137 9.57 -17.62 -2.93
CA LEU A 137 9.10 -17.23 -1.60
C LEU A 137 7.75 -16.50 -1.67
N SER A 138 7.57 -15.59 -2.62
CA SER A 138 6.29 -14.90 -2.84
C SER A 138 5.17 -15.86 -3.27
N ALA A 139 5.46 -16.78 -4.20
CA ALA A 139 4.50 -17.81 -4.60
C ALA A 139 4.11 -18.70 -3.40
N ALA A 140 5.10 -19.14 -2.62
CA ALA A 140 4.84 -19.95 -1.42
C ALA A 140 4.00 -19.21 -0.38
N TYR A 141 4.25 -17.92 -0.16
CA TYR A 141 3.48 -17.07 0.74
C TYR A 141 2.00 -17.02 0.34
N HIS A 142 1.71 -16.68 -0.92
CA HIS A 142 0.34 -16.55 -1.40
C HIS A 142 -0.40 -17.89 -1.45
N LEU A 143 0.27 -18.96 -1.89
CA LEU A 143 -0.28 -20.32 -1.85
C LEU A 143 -0.59 -20.77 -0.42
N ARG A 144 0.28 -20.42 0.54
CA ARG A 144 0.06 -20.72 1.95
C ARG A 144 -1.14 -19.96 2.50
N ARG A 145 -1.29 -18.68 2.17
CA ARG A 145 -2.48 -17.87 2.55
C ARG A 145 -3.78 -18.41 1.94
N ALA A 146 -3.72 -18.99 0.75
CA ALA A 146 -4.85 -19.68 0.13
C ALA A 146 -5.17 -21.05 0.76
N GLY A 147 -4.41 -21.50 1.76
CA GLY A 147 -4.65 -22.77 2.45
C GLY A 147 -4.02 -23.99 1.79
N HIS A 148 -3.03 -23.80 0.91
CA HIS A 148 -2.27 -24.92 0.35
C HIS A 148 -1.10 -25.31 1.26
N ARG A 149 -0.74 -26.59 1.25
CA ARG A 149 0.54 -27.04 1.82
C ARG A 149 1.62 -26.85 0.76
N VAL A 150 2.65 -26.09 1.10
CA VAL A 150 3.73 -25.76 0.16
C VAL A 150 5.03 -26.41 0.64
N THR A 151 5.77 -27.02 -0.29
CA THR A 151 7.15 -27.48 -0.07
C THR A 151 8.05 -26.71 -1.02
N ILE A 152 9.12 -26.11 -0.50
CA ILE A 152 10.12 -25.41 -1.31
C ILE A 152 11.37 -26.29 -1.40
N ARG A 153 11.92 -26.44 -2.60
CA ARG A 153 13.22 -27.09 -2.84
C ARG A 153 14.18 -26.09 -3.43
N GLU A 154 15.29 -25.85 -2.73
CA GLU A 154 16.36 -24.93 -3.14
C GLU A 154 17.64 -25.75 -3.38
N ALA A 155 18.37 -25.40 -4.44
CA ALA A 155 19.64 -26.03 -4.79
C ALA A 155 20.81 -25.38 -4.05
N GLY A 156 20.73 -24.07 -3.79
CA GLY A 156 21.70 -23.31 -3.01
C GLY A 156 21.71 -23.71 -1.53
N PRO A 157 22.79 -23.33 -0.81
CA PRO A 157 22.96 -23.73 0.59
C PRO A 157 21.98 -23.05 1.54
N LEU A 158 21.41 -21.90 1.14
CA LEU A 158 20.51 -21.07 1.96
C LEU A 158 19.42 -20.44 1.08
N ALA A 159 18.23 -20.23 1.65
CA ALA A 159 17.11 -19.57 0.98
C ALA A 159 17.33 -18.05 0.83
N GLY A 160 16.77 -17.46 -0.22
CA GLY A 160 16.79 -16.02 -0.50
C GLY A 160 17.15 -15.69 -1.95
N GLY A 161 17.82 -16.60 -2.67
CA GLY A 161 18.31 -16.35 -4.03
C GLY A 161 19.16 -15.07 -4.09
N MET A 162 18.96 -14.25 -5.12
CA MET A 162 19.68 -12.98 -5.33
C MET A 162 19.42 -11.91 -4.25
N MET A 163 18.42 -12.09 -3.37
CA MET A 163 18.25 -11.18 -2.22
C MET A 163 19.26 -11.48 -1.11
N ARG A 164 19.87 -12.68 -1.13
CA ARG A 164 20.84 -13.14 -0.13
C ARG A 164 22.28 -13.10 -0.66
N PHE A 165 22.48 -13.51 -1.91
CA PHE A 165 23.78 -13.63 -2.57
C PHE A 165 23.95 -12.55 -3.62
#